data_AF-A0A1I0Q6D5-F1
#
_entry.id   AF-A0A1I0Q6D5-F1
#
_cell.length_a   1.000
_cell.length_b   1.000
_cell.length_c   1.000
_cell.angle_alpha   90.00
_cell.angle_beta   90.00
_cell.angle_gamma   90.00
#
_symmetry.space_group_name_H-M   'P 1'
#
loop_
_entity.id
_entity.type
_entity.pdbx_description
1 polymer ?
#
loop_
_entity_poly.entity_id
_entity_poly.type
_entity_poly.pdbx_seq_one_letter_code
_entity_poly.pdbx_strand_id
1 'polypeptide(L)'
;MRALPQLDFIEAIKLASSRILDFKGRSRRSEFWWWMLVVIVVGWIISMFANNLLANAVLSIICMFFGLSATARRLQDSGKSALWVYISYAMGCAFQLLFSTSAAMNELIEEASYGALSQHAVEKIMMNSFGEIAGIGFMSIIHSIFALIVIIMCLFDSTPGPNKYGDSPKYVIE
;
A
#
# COMPACT_ATOMS: atom_id res chain seq x y z
N MET A 1 31.29 -12.80 -1.78
CA MET A 1 30.10 -12.33 -2.54
C MET A 1 30.21 -10.83 -2.73
N ARG A 2 30.21 -10.37 -3.98
CA ARG A 2 30.29 -8.95 -4.33
C ARG A 2 28.88 -8.34 -4.40
N ALA A 3 28.71 -7.14 -3.85
CA ALA A 3 27.45 -6.41 -3.97
C ALA A 3 27.38 -5.66 -5.31
N LEU A 4 26.27 -5.82 -6.05
CA LEU A 4 25.99 -5.07 -7.26
C LEU A 4 25.65 -3.59 -6.94
N PRO A 5 26.04 -2.65 -7.82
CA PRO A 5 25.68 -1.24 -7.66
C PRO A 5 24.16 -1.06 -7.56
N GLN A 6 23.71 0.02 -6.94
CA GLN A 6 22.28 0.33 -6.84
C GLN A 6 21.69 0.62 -8.22
N LEU A 7 20.40 0.29 -8.40
CA LEU A 7 19.69 0.62 -9.63
C LEU A 7 19.36 2.12 -9.63
N ASP A 8 19.58 2.75 -10.77
CA ASP A 8 19.11 4.11 -11.01
C ASP A 8 17.58 4.15 -11.17
N PHE A 9 17.00 5.33 -11.02
CA PHE A 9 15.54 5.53 -11.07
C PHE A 9 14.89 4.89 -12.31
N ILE A 10 15.42 5.17 -13.50
CA ILE A 10 14.87 4.68 -14.77
C ILE A 10 15.01 3.16 -14.88
N GLU A 11 16.15 2.61 -14.46
CA GLU A 11 16.41 1.17 -14.49
C GLU A 11 15.47 0.42 -13.53
N ALA A 12 15.30 0.96 -12.32
CA ALA A 12 14.39 0.42 -11.32
C ALA A 12 12.94 0.41 -11.82
N ILE A 13 12.48 1.49 -12.46
CA ILE A 13 11.12 1.55 -13.03
C ILE A 13 10.96 0.53 -14.13
N LYS A 14 11.87 0.48 -15.11
CA LYS A 14 11.77 -0.48 -16.23
C LYS A 14 11.75 -1.92 -15.73
N LEU A 15 12.60 -2.24 -14.76
CA LEU A 15 12.66 -3.57 -14.17
C LEU A 15 11.37 -3.90 -13.41
N ALA A 16 10.92 -3.01 -12.53
CA ALA A 16 9.72 -3.24 -11.73
C ALA A 16 8.46 -3.32 -12.61
N SER A 17 8.33 -2.43 -13.60
CA SER A 17 7.17 -2.39 -14.50
C SER A 17 7.07 -3.62 -15.39
N SER A 18 8.20 -4.18 -15.85
CA SER A 18 8.22 -5.42 -16.65
C SER A 18 7.77 -6.65 -15.87
N ARG A 19 7.70 -6.54 -14.54
CA ARG A 19 7.40 -7.65 -13.62
C ARG A 19 6.21 -7.36 -12.72
N ILE A 20 5.27 -6.50 -13.14
CA ILE A 20 4.10 -6.09 -12.33
C ILE A 20 3.23 -7.28 -11.90
N LEU A 21 3.15 -8.33 -12.72
CA LEU A 21 2.34 -9.53 -12.44
C LEU A 21 3.18 -10.73 -11.99
N ASP A 22 4.48 -10.55 -11.78
CA ASP A 22 5.39 -11.61 -11.34
C ASP A 22 5.54 -11.60 -9.81
N PHE A 23 4.88 -12.55 -9.16
CA PHE A 23 4.91 -12.74 -7.70
C PHE A 23 6.02 -13.69 -7.22
N LYS A 24 6.84 -14.19 -8.16
CA LYS A 24 7.95 -15.08 -7.87
C LYS A 24 9.27 -14.30 -7.97
N GLY A 25 10.29 -14.80 -7.30
CA GLY A 25 11.61 -14.19 -7.34
C GLY A 25 11.83 -13.17 -6.23
N ARG A 26 12.76 -12.26 -6.48
CA ARG A 26 13.28 -11.34 -5.47
C ARG A 26 13.43 -9.95 -6.07
N SER A 27 13.26 -8.93 -5.22
CA SER A 27 13.48 -7.53 -5.58
C SER A 27 14.34 -6.87 -4.51
N ARG A 28 15.42 -6.22 -4.95
CA ARG A 28 16.31 -5.46 -4.07
C ARG A 28 15.69 -4.13 -3.65
N ARG A 29 16.23 -3.50 -2.61
CA ARG A 29 15.73 -2.22 -2.06
C ARG A 29 15.61 -1.11 -3.11
N SER A 30 16.59 -0.94 -4.00
CA SER A 30 16.57 0.12 -5.01
C SER A 30 15.46 -0.06 -6.06
N GLU A 31 15.19 -1.30 -6.48
CA GLU A 31 14.04 -1.61 -7.35
C GLU A 31 12.73 -1.27 -6.63
N PHE A 32 12.59 -1.73 -5.38
CA PHE A 32 11.39 -1.57 -4.59
C PHE A 32 11.07 -0.10 -4.25
N TRP A 33 12.01 0.65 -3.67
CA TRP A 33 11.71 2.01 -3.19
C TRP A 33 11.43 2.99 -4.32
N TRP A 34 12.15 2.88 -5.45
CA TRP A 34 11.83 3.70 -6.62
C TRP A 34 10.47 3.36 -7.22
N TRP A 35 10.11 2.07 -7.29
CA TRP A 35 8.79 1.66 -7.75
C TRP A 35 7.67 2.14 -6.82
N MET A 36 7.85 1.98 -5.50
CA MET A 36 6.88 2.45 -4.51
C MET A 36 6.68 3.96 -4.56
N LEU A 37 7.74 4.74 -4.79
CA LEU A 37 7.64 6.19 -4.99
C LEU A 37 6.72 6.52 -6.18
N VAL A 38 6.91 5.84 -7.32
CA VAL A 38 6.04 6.03 -8.50
C VAL A 38 4.60 5.66 -8.18
N VAL A 39 4.36 4.51 -7.55
CA VAL A 39 3.01 4.07 -7.18
C VAL A 39 2.32 5.08 -6.25
N ILE A 40 3.04 5.63 -5.26
CA ILE A 40 2.50 6.63 -4.32
C ILE A 40 2.17 7.95 -5.05
N VAL A 41 3.11 8.47 -5.85
CA VAL A 41 2.92 9.74 -6.57
C VAL A 41 1.79 9.64 -7.59
N VAL A 42 1.75 8.55 -8.37
CA VAL A 42 0.67 8.29 -9.32
C VAL A 42 -0.66 8.14 -8.58
N GLY A 43 -0.68 7.46 -7.44
CA GLY A 43 -1.87 7.33 -6.60
C GLY A 43 -2.41 8.69 -6.12
N TRP A 44 -1.54 9.58 -5.65
CA TRP A 44 -1.94 10.93 -5.25
C TRP A 44 -2.49 11.74 -6.42
N ILE A 45 -1.82 11.71 -7.58
CA ILE A 45 -2.30 12.41 -8.78
C ILE A 45 -3.69 11.88 -9.17
N ILE A 46 -3.87 10.56 -9.23
CA ILE A 46 -5.14 9.94 -9.58
C ILE A 46 -6.25 10.31 -8.58
N SER A 47 -5.94 10.37 -7.27
CA SER A 47 -6.93 10.75 -6.24
C SER A 47 -7.48 12.16 -6.39
N MET A 48 -6.72 13.09 -7.00
CA MET A 48 -7.19 14.46 -7.27
C MET A 48 -8.36 14.50 -8.27
N PHE A 49 -8.54 13.45 -9.08
CA PHE A 49 -9.60 13.34 -10.07
C PHE A 49 -10.79 12.50 -9.59
N ALA A 50 -10.74 11.97 -8.36
CA ALA A 50 -11.85 11.22 -7.81
C ALA A 50 -13.00 12.17 -7.42
N ASN A 51 -14.20 11.88 -7.91
CA ASN A 51 -15.39 12.70 -7.72
C ASN A 51 -16.22 12.34 -6.48
N ASN A 52 -15.94 11.20 -5.86
CA ASN A 52 -16.56 10.76 -4.61
C ASN A 52 -15.65 9.74 -3.90
N LEU A 53 -16.00 9.40 -2.67
CA LEU A 53 -15.25 8.45 -1.85
C LEU A 53 -15.09 7.07 -2.49
N LEU A 54 -16.15 6.54 -3.10
CA LEU A 54 -16.11 5.21 -3.71
C LEU A 54 -15.17 5.17 -4.92
N ALA A 55 -15.23 6.18 -5.78
CA ALA A 55 -14.32 6.35 -6.90
C ALA A 55 -12.87 6.44 -6.39
N ASN A 56 -12.63 7.23 -5.34
CA ASN A 56 -11.31 7.35 -4.72
C ASN A 56 -10.81 5.99 -4.18
N ALA A 57 -11.68 5.22 -3.52
CA ALA A 57 -11.33 3.90 -3.01
C ALA A 57 -11.00 2.91 -4.12
N VAL A 58 -11.80 2.85 -5.19
CA VAL A 58 -11.55 1.98 -6.35
C VAL A 58 -10.21 2.32 -6.99
N LEU A 59 -9.94 3.61 -7.24
CA LEU A 59 -8.68 4.07 -7.82
C LEU A 59 -7.48 3.76 -6.90
N SER A 60 -7.65 3.93 -5.58
CA SER A 60 -6.63 3.58 -4.58
C SER A 60 -6.31 2.08 -4.59
N ILE A 61 -7.33 1.22 -4.69
CA ILE A 61 -7.15 -0.24 -4.76
C ILE A 61 -6.43 -0.64 -6.04
N ILE A 62 -6.75 -0.01 -7.18
CA ILE A 62 -6.04 -0.21 -8.44
C ILE A 62 -4.55 0.18 -8.28
N CYS A 63 -4.27 1.33 -7.66
CA CYS A 63 -2.90 1.77 -7.40
C CYS A 63 -2.14 0.81 -6.47
N MET A 64 -2.81 0.33 -5.41
CA MET A 64 -2.23 -0.69 -4.53
C MET A 64 -1.83 -1.94 -5.31
N PHE A 65 -2.66 -2.42 -6.24
CA PHE A 65 -2.34 -3.59 -7.05
C PHE A 65 -1.01 -3.45 -7.82
N PHE A 66 -0.69 -2.25 -8.32
CA PHE A 66 0.61 -2.01 -8.98
C PHE A 66 1.82 -2.14 -8.05
N GLY A 67 1.67 -1.87 -6.76
CA GLY A 67 2.73 -2.07 -5.76
C GLY A 67 2.83 -3.50 -5.22
N LEU A 68 1.78 -4.31 -5.38
CA LEU A 68 1.61 -5.58 -4.67
C LEU A 68 2.73 -6.60 -4.96
N SER A 69 3.04 -6.84 -6.23
CA SER A 69 4.06 -7.82 -6.63
C SER A 69 5.45 -7.42 -6.16
N ALA A 70 5.81 -6.13 -6.30
CA ALA A 70 7.08 -5.60 -5.82
C ALA A 70 7.24 -5.77 -4.31
N THR A 71 6.19 -5.47 -3.52
CA THR A 71 6.20 -5.67 -2.06
C THR A 71 6.33 -7.15 -1.70
N ALA A 72 5.63 -8.04 -2.40
CA ALA A 72 5.73 -9.48 -2.18
C ALA A 72 7.17 -9.98 -2.43
N ARG A 73 7.76 -9.66 -3.59
CA ARG A 73 9.14 -10.01 -3.93
C ARG A 73 10.17 -9.39 -2.98
N ARG A 74 9.87 -8.20 -2.46
CA ARG A 74 10.73 -7.53 -1.50
C ARG A 74 10.82 -8.28 -0.17
N LEU A 75 9.70 -8.79 0.34
CA LEU A 75 9.71 -9.65 1.53
C LEU A 75 10.40 -10.99 1.25
N GLN A 76 10.15 -11.58 0.08
CA GLN A 76 10.79 -12.81 -0.37
C GLN A 76 12.32 -12.65 -0.46
N ASP A 77 12.82 -11.49 -0.87
CA ASP A 77 14.24 -11.18 -0.92
C ASP A 77 14.93 -11.22 0.46
N SER A 78 14.21 -10.86 1.52
CA SER A 78 14.67 -10.98 2.91
C SER A 78 14.27 -12.31 3.57
N GLY A 79 13.90 -13.32 2.77
CA GLY A 79 13.55 -14.68 3.19
C GLY A 79 12.17 -14.84 3.84
N LYS A 80 11.37 -13.77 3.88
CA LYS A 80 10.07 -13.75 4.58
C LYS A 80 8.94 -14.25 3.69
N SER A 81 7.80 -14.58 4.30
CA SER A 81 6.61 -15.00 3.55
C SER A 81 5.89 -13.79 2.94
N ALA A 82 5.51 -13.89 1.66
CA ALA A 82 4.67 -12.88 1.00
C ALA A 82 3.24 -12.82 1.58
N LEU A 83 2.82 -13.82 2.39
CA LEU A 83 1.51 -13.82 3.05
C LEU A 83 1.27 -12.56 3.89
N TRP A 84 2.30 -12.01 4.55
CA TRP A 84 2.20 -10.76 5.30
C TRP A 84 1.75 -9.59 4.42
N VAL A 85 2.23 -9.56 3.17
CA VAL A 85 1.83 -8.55 2.18
C VAL A 85 0.40 -8.77 1.75
N TYR A 86 0.02 -10.01 1.41
CA TYR A 86 -1.35 -10.30 0.96
C TYR A 86 -2.39 -9.98 2.03
N ILE A 87 -2.12 -10.31 3.29
CA ILE A 87 -3.00 -9.96 4.41
C ILE A 87 -3.06 -8.44 4.57
N SER A 88 -1.92 -7.74 4.57
CA SER A 88 -1.89 -6.28 4.71
C SER A 88 -2.65 -5.56 3.60
N TYR A 89 -2.48 -6.00 2.35
CA TYR A 89 -3.18 -5.42 1.20
C TYR A 89 -4.67 -5.75 1.21
N ALA A 90 -5.05 -6.98 1.57
CA ALA A 90 -6.46 -7.35 1.72
C ALA A 90 -7.16 -6.50 2.81
N MET A 91 -6.49 -6.29 3.95
CA MET A 91 -6.97 -5.40 5.01
C MET A 91 -7.09 -3.95 4.53
N GLY A 92 -6.14 -3.49 3.71
CA GLY A 92 -6.19 -2.15 3.11
C GLY A 92 -7.37 -1.99 2.15
N CYS A 93 -7.62 -2.97 1.28
CA CYS A 93 -8.78 -2.97 0.41
C CYS A 93 -10.09 -2.97 1.22
N ALA A 94 -10.18 -3.81 2.25
CA ALA A 94 -11.35 -3.86 3.13
C ALA A 94 -11.60 -2.54 3.86
N PHE A 95 -10.53 -1.91 4.38
CA PHE A 95 -10.61 -0.59 5.01
C PHE A 95 -11.09 0.49 4.03
N GLN A 96 -10.52 0.53 2.82
CA GLN A 96 -10.92 1.53 1.81
C GLN A 96 -12.39 1.37 1.40
N LEU A 97 -12.85 0.13 1.20
CA LEU A 97 -14.24 -0.14 0.90
C LEU A 97 -15.14 0.30 2.07
N LEU A 98 -14.86 -0.13 3.29
CA LEU A 98 -15.62 0.22 4.49
C LEU A 98 -15.73 1.74 4.68
N PHE A 99 -14.60 2.45 4.58
CA PHE A 99 -14.54 3.90 4.70
C PHE A 99 -15.36 4.59 3.60
N SER A 100 -15.23 4.12 2.36
CA SER A 100 -15.90 4.74 1.22
C SER A 100 -17.41 4.51 1.16
N THR A 101 -17.89 3.38 1.67
CA THR A 101 -19.32 3.03 1.67
C THR A 101 -20.05 3.46 2.94
N SER A 102 -19.35 4.00 3.95
CA SER A 102 -19.99 4.46 5.18
C SER A 102 -20.87 5.68 4.92
N ALA A 103 -22.11 5.62 5.40
CA ALA A 103 -23.03 6.74 5.34
C ALA A 103 -22.46 7.93 6.14
N ALA A 104 -21.91 7.64 7.33
CA ALA A 104 -21.30 8.65 8.19
C ALA A 104 -20.21 9.46 7.48
N MET A 105 -19.31 8.77 6.75
CA MET A 105 -18.19 9.43 6.07
C MET A 105 -18.63 10.22 4.84
N ASN A 106 -19.61 9.69 4.08
CA ASN A 106 -20.16 10.42 2.94
C ASN A 106 -20.91 11.68 3.38
N GLU A 107 -21.74 11.59 4.42
CA GLU A 107 -22.41 12.77 5.01
C GLU A 107 -21.41 13.79 5.55
N LEU A 108 -20.35 13.32 6.23
CA LEU A 108 -19.30 14.20 6.77
C LEU A 108 -18.59 14.97 5.66
N ILE A 109 -18.24 14.31 4.55
CA ILE A 109 -17.55 14.95 3.42
C ILE A 109 -18.48 15.88 2.66
N GLU A 110 -19.75 15.53 2.52
CA GLU A 110 -20.76 16.39 1.91
C GLU A 110 -20.91 17.69 2.73
N GLU A 111 -21.09 17.60 4.04
CA GLU A 111 -21.17 18.78 4.92
C GLU A 111 -19.88 19.61 4.87
N ALA A 112 -18.71 18.96 4.88
CA ALA A 112 -17.41 19.63 4.75
C ALA A 112 -17.23 20.34 3.39
N SER A 113 -17.94 19.91 2.36
CA SER A 113 -17.86 20.50 1.02
C SER A 113 -18.60 21.84 0.94
N TYR A 114 -19.61 22.07 1.79
CA TYR A 114 -20.34 23.34 1.84
C TYR A 114 -19.68 24.41 2.71
N GLY A 115 -18.63 24.06 3.47
CA GLY A 115 -17.86 25.00 4.28
C GLY A 115 -17.38 24.40 5.60
N ALA A 116 -17.31 25.23 6.64
CA ALA A 116 -16.92 24.75 7.97
C ALA A 116 -17.98 23.80 8.54
N LEU A 117 -17.55 22.66 9.06
CA LEU A 117 -18.46 21.68 9.62
C LEU A 117 -19.21 22.28 10.81
N SER A 118 -20.54 22.36 10.70
CA SER A 118 -21.36 22.88 11.77
C SER A 118 -21.30 21.93 12.98
N GLN A 119 -21.22 22.49 14.20
CA GLN A 119 -21.19 21.67 15.41
C GLN A 119 -22.43 20.77 15.50
N HIS A 120 -23.58 21.27 15.05
CA HIS A 120 -24.81 20.50 14.98
C HIS A 120 -24.72 19.30 14.03
N ALA A 121 -24.09 19.44 12.86
CA ALA A 121 -23.87 18.32 11.94
C ALA A 121 -22.94 17.26 12.55
N VAL A 122 -21.86 17.68 13.23
CA VAL A 122 -20.98 16.75 13.96
C VAL A 122 -21.78 15.95 14.98
N GLU A 123 -22.55 16.63 15.82
CA GLU A 123 -23.36 15.99 16.87
C GLU A 123 -24.37 15.02 16.27
N LYS A 124 -25.06 15.40 15.18
CA LYS A 124 -26.02 14.53 14.47
C LYS A 124 -25.36 13.27 13.93
N ILE A 125 -24.22 13.40 13.23
CA ILE A 125 -23.49 12.26 12.66
C ILE A 125 -23.00 11.34 13.79
N MET A 126 -22.46 11.91 14.87
CA MET A 126 -21.98 11.14 16.02
C MET A 126 -23.11 10.38 16.71
N MET A 127 -24.28 10.99 16.89
CA MET A 127 -25.42 10.34 17.54
C MET A 127 -26.02 9.21 16.70
N ASN A 128 -26.04 9.36 15.36
CA ASN A 128 -26.68 8.39 14.48
C ASN A 128 -25.74 7.29 13.98
N SER A 129 -24.43 7.56 13.90
CA SER A 129 -23.46 6.70 13.22
C SER A 129 -22.25 6.33 14.07
N PHE A 130 -22.38 6.41 15.40
CA PHE A 130 -21.31 6.04 16.34
C PHE A 130 -20.72 4.65 16.04
N GLY A 131 -21.57 3.65 15.79
CA GLY A 131 -21.13 2.28 15.49
C GLY A 131 -20.30 2.18 14.21
N GLU A 132 -20.67 2.89 13.14
CA GLU A 132 -19.91 2.91 11.90
C GLU A 132 -18.55 3.58 12.09
N ILE A 133 -18.53 4.75 12.75
CA ILE A 133 -17.31 5.52 13.00
C ILE A 133 -16.35 4.72 13.88
N ALA A 134 -16.85 4.09 14.94
CA ALA A 134 -16.07 3.22 15.80
C ALA A 134 -15.51 2.01 15.03
N GLY A 135 -16.33 1.39 14.17
CA GLY A 135 -15.91 0.28 13.30
C GLY A 135 -14.81 0.67 12.31
N ILE A 136 -14.94 1.84 11.66
CA ILE A 136 -13.90 2.41 10.78
C ILE A 136 -12.62 2.65 11.56
N GLY A 137 -12.69 3.29 12.72
CA GLY A 137 -11.52 3.57 13.56
C GLY A 137 -10.81 2.30 14.04
N PHE A 138 -11.57 1.27 14.40
CA PHE A 138 -10.99 -0.03 14.76
C PHE A 138 -10.28 -0.68 13.57
N MET A 139 -10.93 -0.71 12.40
CA MET A 139 -10.33 -1.27 11.18
C MET A 139 -9.12 -0.47 10.70
N SER A 140 -9.11 0.86 10.86
CA SER A 140 -7.97 1.70 10.50
C SER A 140 -6.75 1.39 11.36
N ILE A 141 -6.95 1.14 12.66
CA ILE A 141 -5.87 0.74 13.58
C ILE A 141 -5.30 -0.62 13.16
N ILE A 142 -6.14 -1.63 12.92
CA ILE A 142 -5.68 -2.95 12.50
C ILE A 142 -4.92 -2.87 11.18
N HIS A 143 -5.48 -2.18 10.19
CA HIS A 143 -4.83 -1.98 8.90
C HIS A 143 -3.46 -1.31 9.05
N SER A 144 -3.36 -0.26 9.87
CA SER A 144 -2.12 0.48 10.12
C SER A 144 -1.05 -0.40 10.77
N ILE A 145 -1.43 -1.30 11.68
CA ILE A 145 -0.50 -2.24 12.31
C ILE A 145 0.08 -3.20 11.26
N PHE A 146 -0.75 -3.81 10.42
CA PHE A 146 -0.27 -4.70 9.36
C PHE A 146 0.60 -3.97 8.33
N ALA A 147 0.20 -2.76 7.93
CA ALA A 147 0.99 -1.93 7.04
C ALA A 147 2.37 -1.59 7.64
N LEU A 148 2.42 -1.22 8.92
CA LEU A 148 3.66 -0.93 9.63
C LEU A 148 4.57 -2.16 9.70
N ILE A 149 4.03 -3.34 10.02
CA ILE A 149 4.78 -4.60 10.03
C ILE A 149 5.40 -4.86 8.66
N VAL A 150 4.63 -4.73 7.58
CA VAL A 150 5.12 -4.94 6.20
C VAL A 150 6.19 -3.91 5.83
N ILE A 151 5.99 -2.63 6.16
CA ILE A 151 6.99 -1.57 5.92
C ILE A 151 8.29 -1.89 6.64
N ILE A 152 8.23 -2.28 7.92
CA ILE A 152 9.42 -2.67 8.70
C ILE A 152 10.11 -3.87 8.03
N MET A 153 9.35 -4.87 7.57
CA MET A 153 9.92 -6.01 6.86
C MET A 153 10.61 -5.60 5.55
N CYS A 154 10.06 -4.62 4.81
CA CYS A 154 10.65 -4.05 3.60
C CYS A 154 11.94 -3.26 3.85
N LEU A 155 12.25 -2.91 5.10
CA LEU A 155 13.49 -2.22 5.47
C LEU A 155 14.67 -3.18 5.69
N PHE A 156 14.48 -4.49 5.89
CA PHE A 156 15.59 -5.45 6.10
C PHE A 156 16.52 -5.56 4.89
N ASP A 157 17.73 -6.09 4.99
CA ASP A 157 18.58 -6.20 3.79
C ASP A 157 18.24 -7.45 2.97
N SER A 158 18.74 -7.53 1.74
CA SER A 158 18.66 -8.74 0.91
C SER A 158 19.43 -9.88 1.57
N THR A 159 18.91 -11.11 1.55
CA THR A 159 19.70 -12.26 2.02
C THR A 159 20.88 -12.49 1.07
N PRO A 160 22.13 -12.63 1.58
CA PRO A 160 23.27 -13.01 0.75
C PRO A 160 23.07 -14.39 0.13
N GLY A 161 23.40 -14.53 -1.15
CA GLY A 161 23.29 -15.78 -1.88
C GLY A 161 21.84 -16.21 -2.20
N PRO A 162 21.65 -17.43 -2.71
CA PRO A 162 20.35 -17.97 -3.06
C PRO A 162 19.49 -18.20 -1.81
N ASN A 163 18.18 -17.98 -1.94
CA ASN A 163 17.19 -18.42 -0.95
C ASN A 163 16.08 -19.23 -1.66
N LYS A 164 15.06 -19.68 -0.94
CA LYS A 164 13.96 -20.49 -1.52
C LYS A 164 13.16 -19.81 -2.66
N TYR A 165 13.36 -18.50 -2.87
CA TYR A 165 12.74 -17.71 -3.92
C TYR A 165 13.71 -17.37 -5.06
N GLY A 166 14.94 -17.89 -5.04
CA GLY A 166 15.92 -17.74 -6.11
C GLY A 166 17.18 -16.97 -5.69
N ASP A 167 17.99 -16.66 -6.70
CA ASP A 167 19.30 -16.01 -6.53
C ASP A 167 19.18 -14.57 -6.02
N SER A 168 20.24 -14.09 -5.36
CA SER A 168 20.24 -12.74 -4.81
C SER A 168 20.29 -11.69 -5.93
N PRO A 169 19.35 -10.73 -5.96
CA PRO A 169 19.39 -9.60 -6.89
C PRO A 169 20.47 -8.56 -6.52
N LYS A 170 21.14 -8.74 -5.36
CA LYS A 170 22.14 -7.82 -4.82
C LYS A 170 23.54 -8.44 -4.76
N TYR A 171 23.66 -9.73 -4.43
CA TYR A 171 24.94 -10.37 -4.17
C TYR A 171 25.24 -11.47 -5.19
N VAL A 172 26.41 -11.40 -5.85
CA VAL A 172 26.87 -12.42 -6.79
C VAL A 172 28.07 -13.18 -6.21
N ILE A 173 28.16 -14.48 -6.53
CA ILE A 173 29.34 -15.31 -6.27
C ILE A 173 30.29 -15.09 -7.45
N GLU A 174 31.55 -14.75 -7.16
CA GLU A 174 32.62 -14.71 -8.16
C GLU A 174 33.18 -16.11 -8.42
#